data_AF-A0A6J1WKE6-F1
#
_entry.id   AF-A0A6J1WKE6-F1
#
_cell.length_a   1.000
_cell.length_b   1.000
_cell.length_c   1.000
_cell.angle_alpha   90.00
_cell.angle_beta   90.00
_cell.angle_gamma   90.00
#
_symmetry.space_group_name_H-M   'P 1'
#
loop_
_entity.id
_entity.type
_entity.pdbx_description
1 polymer ?
#
loop_
_entity_poly.entity_id
_entity_poly.type
_entity_poly.pdbx_seq_one_letter_code
_entity_poly.pdbx_strand_id
1 'polypeptide(L)'
;MEYTPQNLEFAVSVFYNGEQFDRAKAHTWLTAAQRVPEAWKFVWELLQPSKGTEIQFYAATTLHTKILRCWNEVPPENYEELKEKLLQAVFTYSKGPKIVTNRLCISLAAFILQQGTVDLATILRPLSTMENTSLLLEVLTVIPEEYNSMTMGSALRAKNCAALQQACPAVLDDMLRYLQTVYIEYSDEGPPEASVQGWLRAANCAYSWLTLGDEDAAGALPDRLPLCRALLHLVRLLYSVFYATAYSSIHNIILHKNCGATPRNQIEPLAELLLALNRAEWRCPPGAAAEQAAGLAGWLRQALAVAGFPTEHATDPHKHKFIAAVVKEKSSKRRLLETVQEFSLVCRGLIGTEYARQTLASRQLVA
;
A
#
# COMPACT_ATOMS: atom_id res chain seq x y z
N MET A 1 27.95 -16.29 22.96
CA MET A 1 27.94 -16.95 21.64
C MET A 1 28.28 -15.89 20.62
N GLU A 2 29.24 -16.16 19.73
CA GLU A 2 29.66 -15.22 18.68
C GLU A 2 28.60 -15.09 17.58
N TYR A 3 28.54 -13.93 16.92
CA TYR A 3 27.58 -13.65 15.84
C TYR A 3 28.04 -14.22 14.49
N THR A 4 28.23 -15.54 14.44
CA THR A 4 28.50 -16.25 13.18
C THR A 4 27.21 -16.53 12.42
N PRO A 5 27.24 -16.65 11.08
CA PRO A 5 26.07 -17.00 10.27
C PRO A 5 25.35 -18.25 10.78
N GLN A 6 26.10 -19.31 11.14
CA GLN A 6 25.54 -20.57 11.64
C GLN A 6 24.79 -20.38 12.96
N ASN A 7 25.35 -19.59 13.90
CA ASN A 7 24.70 -19.29 15.18
C ASN A 7 23.45 -18.42 14.98
N LEU A 8 23.49 -17.48 14.03
CA LEU A 8 22.35 -16.64 13.68
C LEU A 8 21.22 -17.48 13.07
N GLU A 9 21.53 -18.39 12.13
CA GLU A 9 20.55 -19.30 11.55
C GLU A 9 19.90 -20.21 12.60
N PHE A 10 20.72 -20.76 13.52
CA PHE A 10 20.21 -21.55 14.63
C PHE A 10 19.29 -20.72 15.53
N ALA A 11 19.70 -19.52 15.92
CA ALA A 11 18.91 -18.64 16.77
C ALA A 11 17.58 -18.21 16.09
N VAL A 12 17.60 -17.96 14.77
CA VAL A 12 16.37 -17.71 14.01
C VAL A 12 15.45 -18.93 14.07
N SER A 13 15.97 -20.13 13.83
CA SER A 13 15.18 -21.36 13.94
C SER A 13 14.56 -21.55 15.33
N VAL A 14 15.32 -21.29 16.40
CA VAL A 14 14.80 -21.33 17.78
C VAL A 14 13.73 -20.26 18.01
N PHE A 15 13.88 -19.06 17.46
CA PHE A 15 12.89 -17.99 17.59
C PHE A 15 11.54 -18.34 16.95
N TYR A 16 11.53 -19.08 15.85
CA TYR A 16 10.30 -19.49 15.16
C TYR A 16 9.72 -20.81 15.70
N ASN A 17 10.57 -21.79 16.01
CA ASN A 17 10.15 -23.17 16.29
C ASN A 17 10.34 -23.62 17.76
N GLY A 18 10.99 -22.82 18.60
CA GLY A 18 11.30 -23.18 19.98
C GLY A 18 10.16 -22.97 20.98
N GLU A 19 10.39 -23.38 22.23
CA GLU A 19 9.48 -23.13 23.35
C GLU A 19 9.46 -21.64 23.77
N GLN A 20 8.41 -21.20 24.45
CA GLN A 20 8.20 -19.77 24.76
C GLN A 20 9.43 -19.10 25.43
N PHE A 21 10.08 -19.79 26.36
CA PHE A 21 11.25 -19.28 27.06
C PHE A 21 12.48 -19.15 26.15
N ASP A 22 12.72 -20.15 25.29
CA ASP A 22 13.85 -20.15 24.36
C ASP A 22 13.65 -19.14 23.24
N ARG A 23 12.41 -18.96 22.78
CA ARG A 23 12.03 -17.90 21.83
C ARG A 23 12.35 -16.51 22.37
N ALA A 24 12.04 -16.25 23.64
CA ALA A 24 12.33 -14.96 24.28
C ALA A 24 13.85 -14.69 24.37
N LYS A 25 14.65 -15.72 24.70
CA LYS A 25 16.12 -15.63 24.71
C LYS A 25 16.69 -15.40 23.32
N ALA A 26 16.23 -16.18 22.34
CA ALA A 26 16.63 -16.04 20.94
C ALA A 26 16.28 -14.66 20.40
N HIS A 27 15.07 -14.16 20.67
CA HIS A 27 14.66 -12.82 20.29
C HIS A 27 15.57 -11.74 20.85
N THR A 28 15.89 -11.81 22.15
CA THR A 28 16.79 -10.85 22.82
C THR A 28 18.18 -10.89 22.20
N TRP A 29 18.72 -12.09 21.96
CA TRP A 29 20.05 -12.26 21.39
C TRP A 29 20.14 -11.79 19.93
N LEU A 30 19.15 -12.12 19.10
CA LEU A 30 19.02 -11.65 17.71
C LEU A 30 18.85 -10.13 17.66
N THR A 31 18.05 -9.54 18.54
CA THR A 31 17.88 -8.08 18.60
C THR A 31 19.20 -7.38 18.98
N ALA A 32 20.01 -7.97 19.85
CA ALA A 32 21.35 -7.47 20.14
C ALA A 32 22.28 -7.59 18.93
N ALA A 33 22.22 -8.70 18.20
CA ALA A 33 23.00 -8.93 16.99
C ALA A 33 22.72 -7.87 15.90
N GLN A 34 21.49 -7.36 15.81
CA GLN A 34 21.13 -6.32 14.84
C GLN A 34 21.88 -4.99 15.05
N ARG A 35 22.46 -4.76 16.23
CA ARG A 35 23.11 -3.47 16.55
C ARG A 35 24.62 -3.52 16.39
N VAL A 36 25.22 -4.70 16.33
CA VAL A 36 26.68 -4.82 16.26
C VAL A 36 27.21 -4.41 14.87
N PRO A 37 28.46 -3.91 14.76
CA PRO A 37 29.04 -3.52 13.47
C PRO A 37 29.10 -4.67 12.45
N GLU A 38 29.30 -5.91 12.91
CA GLU A 38 29.41 -7.12 12.09
C GLU A 38 28.12 -7.42 11.31
N ALA A 39 26.99 -6.86 11.76
CA ALA A 39 25.70 -6.98 11.07
C ALA A 39 25.73 -6.44 9.65
N TRP A 40 26.54 -5.43 9.34
CA TRP A 40 26.70 -4.96 7.96
C TRP A 40 27.28 -6.02 7.02
N LYS A 41 27.95 -7.04 7.56
CA LYS A 41 28.59 -8.12 6.81
C LYS A 41 27.70 -9.35 6.74
N PHE A 42 27.29 -9.90 7.89
CA PHE A 42 26.59 -11.19 7.91
C PHE A 42 25.20 -11.13 7.26
N VAL A 43 24.55 -9.96 7.20
CA VAL A 43 23.22 -9.83 6.58
C VAL A 43 23.21 -10.29 5.14
N TRP A 44 24.29 -10.06 4.38
CA TRP A 44 24.36 -10.45 2.96
C TRP A 44 24.53 -11.96 2.78
N GLU A 45 25.12 -12.66 3.75
CA GLU A 45 25.22 -14.12 3.75
C GLU A 45 23.88 -14.78 4.13
N LEU A 46 23.18 -14.19 5.11
CA LEU A 46 21.86 -14.65 5.53
C LEU A 46 20.76 -14.33 4.50
N LEU A 47 20.97 -13.30 3.67
CA LEU A 47 20.07 -12.92 2.57
C LEU A 47 20.35 -13.72 1.29
N GLN A 48 21.16 -14.78 1.31
CA GLN A 48 21.36 -15.61 0.12
C GLN A 48 20.08 -16.39 -0.25
N PRO A 49 19.79 -16.57 -1.55
CA PRO A 49 18.60 -17.32 -1.99
C PRO A 49 18.56 -18.78 -1.52
N SER A 50 19.70 -19.35 -1.13
CA SER A 50 19.81 -20.71 -0.57
C SER A 50 19.32 -20.83 0.87
N LYS A 51 19.10 -19.72 1.57
CA LYS A 51 18.62 -19.70 2.96
C LYS A 51 17.10 -19.80 3.04
N GLY A 52 16.58 -20.23 4.19
CA GLY A 52 15.14 -20.26 4.43
C GLY A 52 14.52 -18.85 4.56
N THR A 53 13.23 -18.73 4.23
CA THR A 53 12.50 -17.45 4.24
C THR A 53 12.60 -16.69 5.56
N GLU A 54 12.55 -17.39 6.70
CA GLU A 54 12.67 -16.79 8.04
C GLU A 54 14.03 -16.13 8.27
N ILE A 55 15.10 -16.80 7.80
CA ILE A 55 16.48 -16.30 7.88
C ILE A 55 16.65 -15.07 6.97
N GLN A 56 16.15 -15.16 5.74
CA GLN A 56 16.17 -14.04 4.79
C GLN A 56 15.38 -12.83 5.32
N PHE A 57 14.23 -13.06 5.95
CA PHE A 57 13.43 -12.01 6.55
C PHE A 57 14.14 -11.36 7.74
N TYR A 58 14.80 -12.15 8.59
CA TYR A 58 15.65 -11.63 9.65
C TYR A 58 16.79 -10.77 9.10
N ALA A 59 17.46 -11.24 8.03
CA ALA A 59 18.54 -10.51 7.38
C ALA A 59 18.06 -9.17 6.80
N ALA A 60 16.94 -9.16 6.07
CA ALA A 60 16.34 -7.95 5.52
C ALA A 60 15.90 -6.97 6.62
N THR A 61 15.35 -7.48 7.73
CA THR A 61 14.95 -6.65 8.89
C THR A 61 16.16 -6.07 9.61
N THR A 62 17.24 -6.83 9.71
CA THR A 62 18.51 -6.38 10.28
C THR A 62 19.13 -5.30 9.41
N LEU A 63 19.16 -5.49 8.09
CA LEU A 63 19.68 -4.51 7.13
C LEU A 63 18.88 -3.19 7.20
N HIS A 64 17.55 -3.25 7.21
CA HIS A 64 16.69 -2.07 7.43
C HIS A 64 17.06 -1.35 8.73
N THR A 65 17.18 -2.09 9.83
CA THR A 65 17.54 -1.53 11.14
C THR A 65 18.91 -0.86 11.12
N LYS A 66 19.91 -1.47 10.46
CA LYS A 66 21.26 -0.91 10.32
C LYS A 66 21.25 0.40 9.51
N ILE A 67 20.55 0.43 8.38
CA ILE A 67 20.38 1.64 7.56
C ILE A 67 19.67 2.74 8.37
N LEU A 68 18.62 2.37 9.10
CA LEU A 68 17.80 3.32 9.85
C LEU A 68 18.53 3.91 11.06
N ARG A 69 19.25 3.09 11.84
CA ARG A 69 19.75 3.45 13.18
C ARG A 69 21.26 3.58 13.30
N CYS A 70 22.01 2.95 12.40
CA CYS A 70 23.46 2.82 12.45
C CYS A 70 24.13 3.42 11.21
N TRP A 71 23.46 4.37 10.53
CA TRP A 71 23.95 4.96 9.28
C TRP A 71 25.34 5.59 9.40
N ASN A 72 25.65 6.14 10.57
CA ASN A 72 26.95 6.71 10.92
C ASN A 72 28.12 5.70 10.89
N GLU A 73 27.84 4.40 10.90
CA GLU A 73 28.86 3.35 10.77
C GLU A 73 29.28 3.12 9.31
N VAL A 74 28.53 3.63 8.33
CA VAL A 74 28.84 3.48 6.90
C VAL A 74 29.64 4.70 6.44
N PRO A 75 30.90 4.53 6.01
CA PRO A 75 31.68 5.61 5.43
C PRO A 75 31.08 6.10 4.10
N PRO A 76 31.16 7.41 3.77
CA PRO A 76 30.62 7.96 2.53
C PRO A 76 31.10 7.28 1.25
N GLU A 77 32.36 6.82 1.22
CA GLU A 77 32.96 6.08 0.12
C GLU A 77 32.24 4.74 -0.19
N ASN A 78 31.55 4.17 0.80
CA ASN A 78 30.84 2.90 0.67
C ASN A 78 29.35 3.08 0.34
N TYR A 79 28.85 4.31 0.22
CA TYR A 79 27.43 4.56 -0.07
C TYR A 79 27.02 4.02 -1.44
N GLU A 80 27.89 4.13 -2.43
CA GLU A 80 27.62 3.62 -3.78
C GLU A 80 27.56 2.08 -3.79
N GLU A 81 28.53 1.40 -3.16
CA GLU A 81 28.53 -0.06 -3.04
C GLU A 81 27.27 -0.55 -2.30
N LEU A 82 26.89 0.12 -1.21
CA LEU A 82 25.69 -0.24 -0.44
C LEU A 82 24.42 -0.06 -1.29
N LYS A 83 24.33 1.02 -2.08
CA LYS A 83 23.23 1.26 -3.01
C LYS A 83 23.11 0.13 -4.03
N GLU A 84 24.22 -0.25 -4.66
CA GLU A 84 24.26 -1.32 -5.66
C GLU A 84 23.83 -2.67 -5.07
N LYS A 85 24.36 -3.04 -3.90
CA LYS A 85 23.99 -4.30 -3.21
C LYS A 85 22.52 -4.33 -2.81
N LEU A 86 21.98 -3.21 -2.36
CA LEU A 86 20.58 -3.10 -1.98
C LEU A 86 19.65 -3.21 -3.19
N LEU A 87 19.98 -2.54 -4.29
CA LEU A 87 19.26 -2.67 -5.57
C LEU A 87 19.34 -4.11 -6.10
N GLN A 88 20.54 -4.72 -6.10
CA GLN A 88 20.74 -6.11 -6.50
C GLN A 88 19.87 -7.06 -5.67
N ALA A 89 19.78 -6.86 -4.35
CA ALA A 89 18.93 -7.65 -3.48
C ALA A 89 17.44 -7.45 -3.82
N VAL A 90 17.00 -6.21 -4.00
CA VAL A 90 15.61 -5.89 -4.41
C VAL A 90 15.25 -6.58 -5.73
N PHE A 91 16.14 -6.58 -6.74
CA PHE A 91 15.92 -7.30 -7.99
C PHE A 91 15.87 -8.82 -7.80
N THR A 92 16.82 -9.37 -7.05
CA THR A 92 16.92 -10.81 -6.78
C THR A 92 15.65 -11.34 -6.12
N TYR A 93 15.06 -10.55 -5.21
CA TYR A 93 13.86 -10.91 -4.47
C TYR A 93 12.57 -10.39 -5.09
N SER A 94 12.59 -9.79 -6.28
CA SER A 94 11.39 -9.25 -6.96
C SER A 94 10.26 -10.29 -7.13
N LYS A 95 10.63 -11.56 -7.35
CA LYS A 95 9.73 -12.73 -7.45
C LYS A 95 9.81 -13.66 -6.23
N GLY A 96 10.50 -13.24 -5.18
CA GLY A 96 10.72 -14.00 -3.94
C GLY A 96 9.56 -13.90 -2.94
N PRO A 97 9.75 -14.40 -1.71
CA PRO A 97 8.75 -14.30 -0.65
C PRO A 97 8.43 -12.83 -0.32
N LYS A 98 7.14 -12.46 -0.39
CA LYS A 98 6.70 -11.07 -0.22
C LYS A 98 7.18 -10.41 1.07
N ILE A 99 7.22 -11.14 2.18
CA ILE A 99 7.71 -10.58 3.44
C ILE A 99 9.17 -10.09 3.36
N VAL A 100 10.01 -10.75 2.55
CA VAL A 100 11.41 -10.36 2.33
C VAL A 100 11.48 -9.21 1.33
N THR A 101 10.81 -9.33 0.18
CA THR A 101 10.78 -8.28 -0.86
C THR A 101 10.30 -6.94 -0.29
N ASN A 102 9.17 -6.93 0.42
CA ASN A 102 8.61 -5.73 1.02
C ASN A 102 9.60 -5.11 2.02
N ARG A 103 10.29 -5.92 2.84
CA ARG A 103 11.29 -5.44 3.79
C ARG A 103 12.52 -4.85 3.10
N LEU A 104 12.93 -5.39 1.95
CA LEU A 104 14.01 -4.82 1.13
C LEU A 104 13.60 -3.52 0.45
N CYS A 105 12.34 -3.38 0.00
CA CYS A 105 11.80 -2.11 -0.50
C CYS A 105 11.81 -1.03 0.60
N ILE A 106 11.41 -1.38 1.83
CA ILE A 106 11.52 -0.50 3.01
C ILE A 106 12.98 -0.15 3.31
N SER A 107 13.90 -1.11 3.21
CA SER A 107 15.33 -0.86 3.38
C SER A 107 15.87 0.13 2.34
N LEU A 108 15.44 0.02 1.08
CA LEU A 108 15.80 0.95 0.00
C LEU A 108 15.21 2.34 0.21
N ALA A 109 13.95 2.43 0.66
CA ALA A 109 13.35 3.70 1.05
C ALA A 109 14.13 4.39 2.19
N ALA A 110 14.49 3.64 3.25
CA ALA A 110 15.31 4.15 4.33
C ALA A 110 16.70 4.62 3.84
N PHE A 111 17.32 3.88 2.90
CA PHE A 111 18.59 4.30 2.29
C PHE A 111 18.44 5.64 1.55
N ILE A 112 17.40 5.78 0.71
CA ILE A 112 17.12 7.02 -0.03
C ILE A 112 16.97 8.20 0.94
N LEU A 113 16.26 8.01 2.05
CA LEU A 113 16.07 9.04 3.07
C LEU A 113 17.36 9.36 3.84
N GLN A 114 18.24 8.38 4.07
CA GLN A 114 19.53 8.63 4.71
C GLN A 114 20.52 9.40 3.82
N GLN A 115 20.45 9.19 2.50
CA GLN A 115 21.26 9.95 1.56
C GLN A 115 20.97 11.45 1.64
N GLY A 116 19.71 11.84 1.96
CA GLY A 116 19.30 13.24 1.99
C GLY A 116 19.52 13.96 0.65
N THR A 117 19.58 13.19 -0.45
CA THR A 117 19.86 13.67 -1.79
C THR A 117 18.59 14.14 -2.47
N VAL A 118 18.76 15.08 -3.39
CA VAL A 118 17.65 15.73 -4.11
C VAL A 118 17.13 14.86 -5.27
N ASP A 119 17.94 13.91 -5.76
CA ASP A 119 17.63 13.18 -6.98
C ASP A 119 17.20 11.73 -6.72
N LEU A 120 15.95 11.58 -6.25
CA LEU A 120 15.30 10.27 -6.13
C LEU A 120 15.30 9.50 -7.46
N ALA A 121 15.17 10.22 -8.59
CA ALA A 121 15.09 9.60 -9.91
C ALA A 121 16.39 8.87 -10.27
N THR A 122 17.55 9.41 -9.91
CA THR A 122 18.84 8.72 -10.14
C THR A 122 18.95 7.40 -9.38
N ILE A 123 18.49 7.34 -8.12
CA ILE A 123 18.54 6.09 -7.34
C ILE A 123 17.54 5.06 -7.87
N LEU A 124 16.35 5.51 -8.29
CA LEU A 124 15.26 4.65 -8.76
C LEU A 124 15.32 4.31 -10.26
N ARG A 125 16.21 4.95 -11.02
CA ARG A 125 16.41 4.69 -12.46
C ARG A 125 16.54 3.20 -12.81
N PRO A 126 17.29 2.38 -12.05
CA PRO A 126 17.39 0.94 -12.35
C PRO A 126 16.04 0.20 -12.26
N LEU A 127 15.11 0.68 -11.44
CA LEU A 127 13.76 0.10 -11.28
C LEU A 127 12.77 0.59 -12.35
N SER A 128 13.13 1.57 -13.18
CA SER A 128 12.24 2.25 -14.13
C SER A 128 11.98 1.48 -15.44
N THR A 129 12.09 0.14 -15.41
CA THR A 129 11.78 -0.73 -16.56
C THR A 129 10.36 -1.27 -16.47
N MET A 130 9.75 -1.62 -17.62
CA MET A 130 8.37 -2.13 -17.65
C MET A 130 8.19 -3.39 -16.79
N GLU A 131 9.18 -4.28 -16.79
CA GLU A 131 9.19 -5.51 -15.98
C GLU A 131 9.21 -5.24 -14.48
N ASN A 132 9.80 -4.12 -14.06
CA ASN A 132 9.97 -3.75 -12.65
C ASN A 132 8.92 -2.74 -12.16
N THR A 133 7.92 -2.38 -12.97
CA THR A 133 6.88 -1.39 -12.62
C THR A 133 6.24 -1.70 -11.27
N SER A 134 5.87 -2.96 -11.02
CA SER A 134 5.33 -3.42 -9.73
C SER A 134 6.25 -3.08 -8.55
N LEU A 135 7.55 -3.31 -8.72
CA LEU A 135 8.55 -3.15 -7.67
C LEU A 135 8.87 -1.67 -7.46
N LEU A 136 8.95 -0.90 -8.54
CA LEU A 136 9.07 0.56 -8.50
C LEU A 136 7.90 1.19 -7.74
N LEU A 137 6.66 0.80 -8.04
CA LEU A 137 5.47 1.29 -7.34
C LEU A 137 5.52 0.96 -5.85
N GLU A 138 6.03 -0.21 -5.48
CA GLU A 138 6.17 -0.62 -4.08
C GLU A 138 7.19 0.26 -3.35
N VAL A 139 8.37 0.50 -3.94
CA VAL A 139 9.39 1.38 -3.37
C VAL A 139 8.87 2.83 -3.28
N LEU A 140 8.25 3.35 -4.34
CA LEU A 140 7.65 4.68 -4.35
C LEU A 140 6.58 4.83 -3.26
N THR A 141 5.73 3.82 -3.05
CA THR A 141 4.69 3.86 -2.01
C THR A 141 5.28 3.93 -0.61
N VAL A 142 6.38 3.21 -0.37
CA VAL A 142 6.99 3.07 0.96
C VAL A 142 7.86 4.27 1.34
N ILE A 143 8.40 5.04 0.38
CA ILE A 143 9.25 6.21 0.67
C ILE A 143 8.54 7.24 1.58
N PRO A 144 7.31 7.72 1.27
CA PRO A 144 6.60 8.63 2.16
C PRO A 144 6.22 8.00 3.50
N GLU A 145 5.88 6.71 3.51
CA GLU A 145 5.55 5.97 4.74
C GLU A 145 6.75 5.92 5.69
N GLU A 146 7.93 5.62 5.17
CA GLU A 146 9.18 5.63 5.92
C GLU A 146 9.58 7.05 6.35
N TYR A 147 9.38 8.07 5.51
CA TYR A 147 9.63 9.47 5.90
C TYR A 147 8.82 9.88 7.15
N ASN A 148 7.54 9.47 7.19
CA ASN A 148 6.63 9.77 8.30
C ASN A 148 6.94 8.94 9.56
N SER A 149 7.42 7.70 9.41
CA SER A 149 7.72 6.80 10.54
C SER A 149 9.13 7.00 11.11
N MET A 150 10.08 7.43 10.28
CA MET A 150 11.50 7.52 10.63
C MET A 150 11.79 8.71 11.55
N THR A 151 12.52 8.42 12.63
CA THR A 151 13.08 9.47 13.49
C THR A 151 14.34 10.03 12.84
N MET A 152 14.22 11.23 12.25
CA MET A 152 15.32 11.96 11.63
C MET A 152 15.70 13.20 12.45
N GLY A 153 16.97 13.62 12.36
CA GLY A 153 17.39 14.95 12.79
C GLY A 153 16.75 16.04 11.93
N SER A 154 16.55 17.24 12.51
CA SER A 154 15.84 18.35 11.86
C SER A 154 16.40 18.70 10.47
N ALA A 155 17.72 18.77 10.33
CA ALA A 155 18.37 19.09 9.05
C ALA A 155 18.12 18.04 7.96
N LEU A 156 18.20 16.74 8.30
CA LEU A 156 17.93 15.66 7.36
C LEU A 156 16.45 15.63 6.97
N ARG A 157 15.55 15.83 7.93
CA ARG A 157 14.11 15.91 7.68
C ARG A 157 13.77 17.05 6.71
N ALA A 158 14.36 18.23 6.89
CA ALA A 158 14.15 19.37 5.98
C ALA A 158 14.63 19.08 4.55
N LYS A 159 15.82 18.46 4.39
CA LYS A 159 16.35 18.05 3.08
C LYS A 159 15.44 17.04 2.38
N ASN A 160 15.02 15.99 3.11
CA ASN A 160 14.12 14.97 2.58
C ASN A 160 12.75 15.57 2.21
N CYS A 161 12.20 16.45 3.03
CA CYS A 161 10.95 17.15 2.72
C CYS A 161 11.03 17.90 1.38
N ALA A 162 12.09 18.69 1.18
CA ALA A 162 12.29 19.42 -0.08
C ALA A 162 12.46 18.47 -1.29
N ALA A 163 13.25 17.41 -1.16
CA ALA A 163 13.47 16.42 -2.22
C ALA A 163 12.18 15.68 -2.61
N LEU A 164 11.38 15.29 -1.61
CA LEU A 164 10.11 14.61 -1.82
C LEU A 164 9.05 15.54 -2.43
N GLN A 165 8.99 16.80 -1.99
CA GLN A 165 8.13 17.81 -2.62
C GLN A 165 8.51 18.06 -4.08
N GLN A 166 9.81 18.11 -4.39
CA GLN A 166 10.29 18.25 -5.77
C GLN A 166 9.94 17.05 -6.65
N ALA A 167 10.00 15.83 -6.12
CA ALA A 167 9.68 14.61 -6.86
C ALA A 167 8.16 14.36 -7.00
N CYS A 168 7.34 14.90 -6.10
CA CYS A 168 5.91 14.61 -5.99
C CYS A 168 5.12 14.82 -7.31
N PRO A 169 5.26 15.94 -8.06
CA PRO A 169 4.53 16.13 -9.30
C PRO A 169 4.80 15.03 -10.33
N ALA A 170 6.07 14.66 -10.54
CA ALA A 170 6.46 13.63 -11.50
C ALA A 170 5.89 12.25 -11.12
N VAL A 171 5.93 11.90 -9.83
CA VAL A 171 5.36 10.64 -9.34
C VAL A 171 3.84 10.60 -9.55
N LEU A 172 3.13 11.69 -9.23
CA LEU A 172 1.69 11.76 -9.43
C LEU A 172 1.29 11.72 -10.91
N ASP A 173 2.06 12.34 -11.79
CA ASP A 173 1.85 12.29 -13.25
C ASP A 173 2.05 10.86 -13.79
N ASP A 174 3.06 10.14 -13.31
CA ASP A 174 3.26 8.74 -13.67
C ASP A 174 2.13 7.84 -13.14
N MET A 175 1.65 8.09 -11.91
CA MET A 175 0.48 7.38 -11.36
C MET A 175 -0.77 7.67 -12.17
N LEU A 176 -0.99 8.92 -12.58
CA LEU A 176 -2.09 9.30 -13.46
C LEU A 176 -2.00 8.56 -14.79
N ARG A 177 -0.83 8.57 -15.45
CA ARG A 177 -0.62 7.87 -16.72
C ARG A 177 -0.91 6.38 -16.59
N TYR A 178 -0.47 5.75 -15.50
CA TYR A 178 -0.75 4.35 -15.24
C TYR A 178 -2.24 4.10 -14.98
N LEU A 179 -2.88 4.91 -14.14
CA LEU A 179 -4.32 4.80 -13.82
C LEU A 179 -5.22 5.13 -15.01
N GLN A 180 -4.78 5.91 -15.99
CA GLN A 180 -5.54 6.16 -17.22
C GLN A 180 -5.74 4.90 -18.06
N THR A 181 -4.95 3.84 -17.85
CA THR A 181 -5.19 2.54 -18.52
C THR A 181 -6.52 1.91 -18.11
N VAL A 182 -7.11 2.30 -16.97
CA VAL A 182 -8.47 1.95 -16.54
C VAL A 182 -9.52 2.30 -17.60
N TYR A 183 -9.29 3.34 -18.40
CA TYR A 183 -10.22 3.77 -19.45
C TYR A 183 -10.16 2.92 -20.72
N ILE A 184 -9.08 2.15 -20.91
CA ILE A 184 -8.80 1.42 -22.16
C ILE A 184 -9.22 -0.05 -22.04
N GLU A 185 -9.15 -0.63 -20.84
CA GLU A 185 -9.52 -2.03 -20.59
C GLU A 185 -11.03 -2.21 -20.38
N TYR A 186 -11.81 -2.20 -21.47
CA TYR A 186 -13.21 -2.64 -21.46
C TYR A 186 -13.41 -3.79 -22.46
N SER A 187 -13.41 -5.03 -21.95
CA SER A 187 -13.96 -6.21 -22.61
C SER A 187 -15.17 -6.72 -21.81
N ASP A 188 -16.10 -7.44 -22.45
CA ASP A 188 -17.27 -8.04 -21.78
C ASP A 188 -16.90 -9.00 -20.62
N GLU A 189 -15.65 -9.46 -20.57
CA GLU A 189 -15.13 -10.37 -19.53
C GLU A 189 -14.53 -9.66 -18.31
N GLY A 190 -14.49 -8.31 -18.31
CA GLY A 190 -13.90 -7.51 -17.24
C GLY A 190 -12.36 -7.46 -17.28
N PRO A 191 -11.73 -6.59 -16.47
CA PRO A 191 -10.28 -6.39 -16.48
C PRO A 191 -9.54 -7.59 -15.83
N PRO A 192 -8.35 -7.96 -16.33
CA PRO A 192 -7.51 -8.97 -15.70
C PRO A 192 -7.17 -8.61 -14.24
N GLU A 193 -7.07 -9.61 -13.38
CA GLU A 193 -6.72 -9.41 -11.96
C GLU A 193 -5.36 -8.70 -11.80
N ALA A 194 -4.40 -8.97 -12.69
CA ALA A 194 -3.09 -8.31 -12.70
C ALA A 194 -3.20 -6.80 -12.95
N SER A 195 -4.05 -6.36 -13.89
CA SER A 195 -4.29 -4.94 -14.19
C SER A 195 -4.94 -4.24 -12.99
N VAL A 196 -5.93 -4.89 -12.37
CA VAL A 196 -6.56 -4.39 -11.14
C VAL A 196 -5.54 -4.21 -10.02
N GLN A 197 -4.70 -5.21 -9.77
CA GLN A 197 -3.64 -5.11 -8.75
C GLN A 197 -2.62 -4.01 -9.08
N GLY A 198 -2.31 -3.81 -10.36
CA GLY A 198 -1.50 -2.67 -10.82
C GLY A 198 -2.14 -1.34 -10.47
N TRP A 199 -3.42 -1.14 -10.82
CA TRP A 199 -4.13 0.11 -10.54
C TRP A 199 -4.24 0.40 -9.04
N LEU A 200 -4.50 -0.61 -8.23
CA LEU A 200 -4.54 -0.48 -6.77
C LEU A 200 -3.19 -0.05 -6.21
N ARG A 201 -2.08 -0.61 -6.70
CA ARG A 201 -0.73 -0.19 -6.30
C ARG A 201 -0.44 1.24 -6.72
N ALA A 202 -0.81 1.63 -7.94
CA ALA A 202 -0.65 3.01 -8.40
C ALA A 202 -1.51 3.98 -7.58
N ALA A 203 -2.72 3.59 -7.19
CA ALA A 203 -3.61 4.39 -6.35
C ALA A 203 -3.06 4.55 -4.92
N ASN A 204 -2.55 3.47 -4.32
CA ASN A 204 -1.91 3.50 -3.00
C ASN A 204 -0.62 4.34 -3.00
N CYS A 205 0.18 4.23 -4.08
CA CYS A 205 1.32 5.10 -4.30
C CYS A 205 0.89 6.56 -4.37
N ALA A 206 -0.06 6.91 -5.26
CA ALA A 206 -0.57 8.27 -5.37
C ALA A 206 -1.06 8.82 -4.02
N TYR A 207 -1.77 8.01 -3.24
CA TYR A 207 -2.21 8.37 -1.90
C TYR A 207 -1.04 8.68 -0.94
N SER A 208 -0.06 7.78 -0.85
CA SER A 208 1.12 7.94 0.01
C SER A 208 1.82 9.29 -0.25
N TRP A 209 1.96 9.66 -1.52
CA TRP A 209 2.55 10.94 -1.95
C TRP A 209 1.64 12.15 -1.75
N LEU A 210 0.32 12.01 -1.87
CA LEU A 210 -0.63 13.08 -1.56
C LEU A 210 -0.68 13.44 -0.07
N THR A 211 -0.33 12.51 0.81
CA THR A 211 -0.22 12.76 2.27
C THR A 211 1.12 13.39 2.68
N LEU A 212 2.02 13.59 1.74
CA LEU A 212 3.37 14.11 1.95
C LEU A 212 3.32 15.65 1.92
N GLY A 213 2.79 16.28 2.97
CA GLY A 213 2.71 17.72 3.02
C GLY A 213 2.08 18.29 4.29
N ASP A 214 2.85 19.17 4.94
CA ASP A 214 2.35 20.30 5.73
C ASP A 214 1.77 21.38 4.78
N GLU A 215 1.03 22.33 5.33
CA GLU A 215 0.01 23.19 4.69
C GLU A 215 0.40 24.04 3.43
N ASP A 216 1.56 23.92 2.80
CA ASP A 216 2.01 24.87 1.76
C ASP A 216 2.45 24.29 0.41
N ALA A 217 2.78 22.99 0.32
CA ALA A 217 3.42 22.41 -0.88
C ALA A 217 2.48 21.66 -1.84
N ALA A 218 1.20 21.52 -1.51
CA ALA A 218 0.22 20.82 -2.34
C ALA A 218 -0.35 21.76 -3.42
N GLY A 219 0.02 21.54 -4.69
CA GLY A 219 -0.52 22.23 -5.86
C GLY A 219 -2.06 22.26 -5.89
N ALA A 220 -2.61 23.24 -6.62
CA ALA A 220 -4.04 23.53 -6.63
C ALA A 220 -4.88 22.34 -7.14
N LEU A 221 -6.11 22.19 -6.62
CA LEU A 221 -7.07 21.14 -7.02
C LEU A 221 -7.21 20.88 -8.54
N PRO A 222 -7.17 21.92 -9.42
CA PRO A 222 -7.31 21.71 -10.86
C PRO A 222 -6.26 20.77 -11.43
N ASP A 223 -5.02 20.83 -10.93
CA ASP A 223 -3.91 20.00 -11.40
C ASP A 223 -4.11 18.52 -10.99
N ARG A 224 -4.88 18.28 -9.92
CA ARG A 224 -5.18 16.94 -9.39
C ARG A 224 -6.47 16.34 -9.95
N LEU A 225 -7.29 17.12 -10.65
CA LEU A 225 -8.59 16.68 -11.16
C LEU A 225 -8.52 15.44 -12.08
N PRO A 226 -7.53 15.31 -13.00
CA PRO A 226 -7.39 14.11 -13.83
C PRO A 226 -7.13 12.85 -13.00
N LEU A 227 -6.30 12.96 -11.95
CA LEU A 227 -5.99 11.86 -11.03
C LEU A 227 -7.23 11.46 -10.23
N CYS A 228 -7.95 12.44 -9.68
CA CYS A 228 -9.23 12.19 -9.00
C CYS A 228 -10.26 11.50 -9.91
N ARG A 229 -10.31 11.86 -11.21
CA ARG A 229 -11.18 11.19 -12.19
C ARG A 229 -10.74 9.75 -12.42
N ALA A 230 -9.45 9.49 -12.63
CA ALA A 230 -8.94 8.14 -12.83
C ALA A 230 -9.23 7.23 -11.62
N LEU A 231 -9.01 7.74 -10.40
CA LEU A 231 -9.35 7.03 -9.16
C LEU A 231 -10.86 6.78 -9.03
N LEU A 232 -11.72 7.72 -9.46
CA LEU A 232 -13.16 7.52 -9.51
C LEU A 232 -13.56 6.41 -10.48
N HIS A 233 -12.95 6.39 -11.66
CA HIS A 233 -13.20 5.36 -12.65
C HIS A 233 -12.75 4.00 -12.17
N LEU A 234 -11.61 3.90 -11.46
CA LEU A 234 -11.18 2.68 -10.81
C LEU A 234 -12.21 2.20 -9.77
N VAL A 235 -12.67 3.09 -8.89
CA VAL A 235 -13.73 2.77 -7.91
C VAL A 235 -14.98 2.25 -8.61
N ARG A 236 -15.43 2.91 -9.68
CA ARG A 236 -16.60 2.50 -10.48
C ARG A 236 -16.41 1.13 -11.13
N LEU A 237 -15.24 0.89 -11.73
CA LEU A 237 -14.91 -0.36 -12.41
C LEU A 237 -14.86 -1.53 -11.43
N LEU A 238 -14.16 -1.36 -10.30
CA LEU A 238 -14.14 -2.39 -9.25
C LEU A 238 -15.57 -2.70 -8.82
N TYR A 239 -16.39 -1.67 -8.61
CA TYR A 239 -17.80 -1.81 -8.26
C TYR A 239 -18.63 -2.59 -9.30
N SER A 240 -18.48 -2.30 -10.59
CA SER A 240 -19.22 -3.00 -11.65
C SER A 240 -18.76 -4.46 -11.82
N VAL A 241 -17.47 -4.75 -11.64
CA VAL A 241 -16.93 -6.13 -11.68
C VAL A 241 -17.43 -6.97 -10.51
N PHE A 242 -17.57 -6.37 -9.32
CA PHE A 242 -18.25 -7.02 -8.18
C PHE A 242 -19.69 -7.40 -8.48
N TYR A 243 -20.35 -6.63 -9.34
CA TYR A 243 -21.75 -6.82 -9.70
C TYR A 243 -21.91 -7.92 -10.75
N ALA A 244 -21.12 -7.91 -11.83
CA ALA A 244 -21.16 -8.95 -12.87
C ALA A 244 -20.92 -10.36 -12.30
N THR A 245 -20.00 -10.48 -11.33
CA THR A 245 -19.71 -11.76 -10.64
C THR A 245 -20.79 -12.19 -9.63
N ALA A 246 -21.58 -11.24 -9.09
CA ALA A 246 -22.72 -11.56 -8.22
C ALA A 246 -23.94 -12.08 -9.01
N TYR A 247 -24.12 -11.67 -10.27
CA TYR A 247 -25.21 -12.13 -11.14
C TYR A 247 -24.92 -13.51 -11.77
N SER A 248 -23.67 -13.82 -12.11
CA SER A 248 -23.28 -15.16 -12.60
C SER A 248 -23.34 -16.25 -11.52
N SER A 249 -23.51 -15.86 -10.26
CA SER A 249 -23.63 -16.78 -9.12
C SER A 249 -25.06 -17.32 -8.93
N ILE A 250 -26.12 -16.61 -9.31
CA ILE A 250 -27.50 -17.11 -9.10
C ILE A 250 -27.87 -18.21 -10.11
N HIS A 251 -27.32 -18.17 -11.33
CA HIS A 251 -27.54 -19.23 -12.31
C HIS A 251 -26.73 -20.51 -12.00
N ASN A 252 -25.56 -20.38 -11.35
CA ASN A 252 -24.70 -21.52 -10.99
C ASN A 252 -25.00 -22.15 -9.62
N ILE A 253 -25.74 -21.46 -8.74
CA ILE A 253 -26.14 -22.00 -7.42
C ILE A 253 -27.22 -23.09 -7.53
N ILE A 254 -27.96 -23.20 -8.65
CA ILE A 254 -29.02 -24.20 -8.81
C ILE A 254 -28.50 -25.57 -9.31
N LEU A 255 -27.30 -25.67 -9.90
CA LEU A 255 -26.84 -26.95 -10.48
C LEU A 255 -25.53 -27.53 -9.96
N HIS A 256 -24.63 -26.81 -9.29
CA HIS A 256 -23.46 -27.46 -8.70
C HIS A 256 -23.02 -26.80 -7.38
N LYS A 257 -22.95 -27.62 -6.33
CA LYS A 257 -22.30 -27.29 -5.05
C LYS A 257 -20.82 -26.99 -5.29
N ASN A 258 -20.48 -25.71 -5.49
CA ASN A 258 -19.23 -25.05 -5.12
C ASN A 258 -19.20 -23.65 -5.74
N CYS A 259 -19.39 -22.59 -4.95
CA CYS A 259 -18.66 -21.31 -5.05
C CYS A 259 -19.32 -20.22 -4.19
N GLY A 260 -18.73 -19.96 -3.03
CA GLY A 260 -18.78 -18.62 -2.45
C GLY A 260 -17.74 -17.76 -3.14
N ALA A 261 -18.13 -16.93 -4.11
CA ALA A 261 -17.21 -15.96 -4.69
C ALA A 261 -17.96 -14.77 -5.28
N THR A 262 -18.38 -13.85 -4.40
CA THR A 262 -17.92 -12.50 -4.69
C THR A 262 -16.39 -12.55 -4.65
N PRO A 263 -15.61 -11.95 -5.57
CA PRO A 263 -14.18 -11.88 -5.35
C PRO A 263 -13.94 -11.10 -4.04
N ARG A 264 -13.76 -11.83 -2.93
CA ARG A 264 -13.42 -11.30 -1.61
C ARG A 264 -12.16 -10.42 -1.68
N ASN A 265 -11.37 -10.60 -2.74
CA ASN A 265 -10.10 -9.94 -2.98
C ASN A 265 -10.19 -8.44 -3.30
N GLN A 266 -11.37 -7.88 -3.59
CA GLN A 266 -11.47 -6.48 -4.06
C GLN A 266 -12.12 -5.51 -3.05
N ILE A 267 -12.79 -6.01 -1.99
CA ILE A 267 -13.55 -5.14 -1.06
C ILE A 267 -12.58 -4.41 -0.13
N GLU A 268 -11.54 -5.15 0.28
CA GLU A 268 -10.45 -4.64 1.08
C GLU A 268 -9.64 -3.55 0.35
N PRO A 269 -9.25 -3.74 -0.93
CA PRO A 269 -8.69 -2.65 -1.72
C PRO A 269 -9.58 -1.41 -1.89
N LEU A 270 -10.89 -1.58 -2.12
CA LEU A 270 -11.80 -0.44 -2.22
C LEU A 270 -11.90 0.33 -0.88
N ALA A 271 -11.91 -0.39 0.24
CA ALA A 271 -11.89 0.24 1.56
C ALA A 271 -10.56 0.97 1.80
N GLU A 272 -9.42 0.38 1.47
CA GLU A 272 -8.12 1.07 1.57
C GLU A 272 -8.09 2.35 0.74
N LEU A 273 -8.55 2.29 -0.51
CA LEU A 273 -8.60 3.45 -1.40
C LEU A 273 -9.53 4.56 -0.87
N LEU A 274 -10.70 4.21 -0.34
CA LEU A 274 -11.60 5.20 0.27
C LEU A 274 -11.02 5.81 1.54
N LEU A 275 -10.30 5.04 2.37
CA LEU A 275 -9.63 5.54 3.58
C LEU A 275 -8.53 6.52 3.19
N ALA A 276 -7.77 6.12 2.17
CA ALA A 276 -6.71 6.91 1.57
C ALA A 276 -7.27 8.25 1.07
N LEU A 277 -8.29 8.22 0.23
CA LEU A 277 -8.93 9.42 -0.30
C LEU A 277 -9.53 10.30 0.82
N ASN A 278 -10.00 9.74 1.93
CA ASN A 278 -10.57 10.53 3.03
C ASN A 278 -9.50 11.28 3.84
N ARG A 279 -8.28 10.73 3.87
CA ARG A 279 -7.12 11.36 4.54
C ARG A 279 -6.40 12.37 3.65
N ALA A 280 -6.59 12.30 2.32
CA ALA A 280 -5.97 13.25 1.41
C ALA A 280 -6.49 14.68 1.64
N GLU A 281 -5.63 15.68 1.55
CA GLU A 281 -6.04 17.08 1.60
C GLU A 281 -6.63 17.53 0.25
N TRP A 282 -7.95 17.66 0.21
CA TRP A 282 -8.68 18.19 -0.95
C TRP A 282 -8.76 19.72 -0.83
N ARG A 283 -7.72 20.44 -1.27
CA ARG A 283 -7.75 21.91 -1.30
C ARG A 283 -8.68 22.39 -2.40
N CYS A 284 -9.40 23.49 -2.19
CA CYS A 284 -10.09 24.19 -3.28
C CYS A 284 -9.37 25.51 -3.57
N PRO A 285 -9.26 25.94 -4.84
CA PRO A 285 -8.71 27.25 -5.13
C PRO A 285 -9.56 28.36 -4.48
N PRO A 286 -8.94 29.44 -3.98
CA PRO A 286 -9.68 30.56 -3.39
C PRO A 286 -10.63 31.15 -4.45
N GLY A 287 -11.93 31.13 -4.16
CA GLY A 287 -13.00 31.57 -5.07
C GLY A 287 -13.78 30.46 -5.77
N ALA A 288 -13.46 29.18 -5.55
CA ALA A 288 -14.27 28.07 -6.05
C ALA A 288 -15.67 28.04 -5.40
N ALA A 289 -16.70 27.67 -6.16
CA ALA A 289 -18.07 27.55 -5.65
C ALA A 289 -18.13 26.53 -4.49
N ALA A 290 -19.03 26.73 -3.53
CA ALA A 290 -19.15 25.88 -2.33
C ALA A 290 -19.34 24.37 -2.64
N GLU A 291 -19.83 24.02 -3.82
CA GLU A 291 -19.96 22.64 -4.30
C GLU A 291 -18.62 22.00 -4.72
N GLN A 292 -17.63 22.79 -5.13
CA GLN A 292 -16.27 22.34 -5.47
C GLN A 292 -15.41 22.17 -4.21
N ALA A 293 -15.72 22.88 -3.13
CA ALA A 293 -15.02 22.82 -1.83
C ALA A 293 -15.25 21.54 -1.02
N ALA A 294 -16.02 20.58 -1.53
CA ALA A 294 -16.63 19.53 -0.71
C ALA A 294 -15.75 18.28 -0.44
N GLY A 295 -14.47 18.30 -0.82
CA GLY A 295 -13.53 17.20 -0.58
C GLY A 295 -14.05 15.82 -1.00
N LEU A 296 -13.66 14.76 -0.28
CA LEU A 296 -14.17 13.40 -0.56
C LEU A 296 -15.71 13.32 -0.49
N ALA A 297 -16.35 14.08 0.40
CA ALA A 297 -17.80 14.03 0.59
C ALA A 297 -18.55 14.53 -0.65
N GLY A 298 -18.13 15.66 -1.22
CA GLY A 298 -18.69 16.20 -2.46
C GLY A 298 -18.45 15.31 -3.65
N TRP A 299 -17.21 14.80 -3.77
CA TRP A 299 -16.86 13.86 -4.81
C TRP A 299 -17.73 12.60 -4.75
N LEU A 300 -17.93 12.01 -3.56
CA LEU A 300 -18.78 10.82 -3.41
C LEU A 300 -20.25 11.12 -3.75
N ARG A 301 -20.77 12.29 -3.35
CA ARG A 301 -22.14 12.70 -3.69
C ARG A 301 -22.31 12.82 -5.20
N GLN A 302 -21.38 13.48 -5.88
CA GLN A 302 -21.42 13.61 -7.33
C GLN A 302 -21.23 12.26 -8.04
N ALA A 303 -20.35 11.41 -7.51
CA ALA A 303 -20.10 10.07 -8.04
C ALA A 303 -21.33 9.17 -7.97
N LEU A 304 -22.09 9.24 -6.88
CA LEU A 304 -23.28 8.42 -6.61
C LEU A 304 -24.59 9.09 -7.04
N ALA A 305 -24.57 10.32 -7.55
CA ALA A 305 -25.77 11.06 -7.95
C ALA A 305 -26.50 10.47 -9.16
N VAL A 306 -25.84 9.59 -9.93
CA VAL A 306 -26.44 8.95 -11.10
C VAL A 306 -27.60 8.05 -10.64
N ALA A 307 -28.79 8.26 -11.24
CA ALA A 307 -29.97 7.46 -10.95
C ALA A 307 -29.74 6.00 -11.33
N GLY A 308 -30.20 5.06 -10.49
CA GLY A 308 -29.97 3.62 -10.69
C GLY A 308 -28.51 3.17 -10.49
N PHE A 309 -27.60 4.08 -10.14
CA PHE A 309 -26.21 3.77 -9.81
C PHE A 309 -25.99 3.87 -8.29
N PRO A 310 -25.23 2.97 -7.64
CA PRO A 310 -24.60 1.79 -8.22
C PRO A 310 -25.58 0.71 -8.68
N THR A 311 -26.77 0.66 -8.07
CA THR A 311 -27.89 -0.22 -8.44
C THR A 311 -29.22 0.45 -8.06
N GLU A 312 -30.34 -0.07 -8.56
CA GLU A 312 -31.68 0.40 -8.19
C GLU A 312 -32.01 0.15 -6.71
N HIS A 313 -31.36 -0.83 -6.08
CA HIS A 313 -31.51 -1.12 -4.64
C HIS A 313 -30.83 -0.07 -3.75
N ALA A 314 -29.83 0.62 -4.29
CA ALA A 314 -29.07 1.65 -3.59
C ALA A 314 -29.81 2.99 -3.60
N THR A 315 -30.86 3.11 -2.78
CA THR A 315 -31.63 4.35 -2.66
C THR A 315 -30.79 5.53 -2.12
N ASP A 316 -31.26 6.76 -2.33
CA ASP A 316 -30.57 7.96 -1.83
C ASP A 316 -30.28 7.95 -0.33
N PRO A 317 -31.17 7.47 0.55
CA PRO A 317 -30.85 7.27 1.97
C PRO A 317 -29.64 6.36 2.20
N HIS A 318 -29.53 5.26 1.44
CA HIS A 318 -28.39 4.36 1.54
C HIS A 318 -27.09 5.03 1.10
N LYS A 319 -27.12 5.78 -0.01
CA LYS A 319 -25.98 6.55 -0.50
C LYS A 319 -25.54 7.59 0.55
N HIS A 320 -26.48 8.35 1.11
CA HIS A 320 -26.18 9.34 2.15
C HIS A 320 -25.55 8.71 3.40
N LYS A 321 -26.08 7.58 3.87
CA LYS A 321 -25.52 6.83 5.00
C LYS A 321 -24.09 6.37 4.71
N PHE A 322 -23.86 5.79 3.54
CA PHE A 322 -22.53 5.34 3.12
C PHE A 322 -21.53 6.49 3.08
N ILE A 323 -21.87 7.59 2.42
CA ILE A 323 -20.99 8.78 2.31
C ILE A 323 -20.66 9.32 3.70
N ALA A 324 -21.65 9.46 4.57
CA ALA A 324 -21.43 9.95 5.93
C ALA A 324 -20.49 9.04 6.74
N ALA A 325 -20.64 7.72 6.60
CA ALA A 325 -19.79 6.74 7.28
C ALA A 325 -18.34 6.75 6.74
N VAL A 326 -18.16 6.82 5.42
CA VAL A 326 -16.83 6.91 4.79
C VAL A 326 -16.10 8.17 5.22
N VAL A 327 -16.77 9.33 5.17
CA VAL A 327 -16.17 10.63 5.51
C VAL A 327 -15.84 10.72 7.00
N LYS A 328 -16.65 10.09 7.87
CA LYS A 328 -16.40 10.06 9.31
C LYS A 328 -15.18 9.20 9.68
N GLU A 329 -14.88 8.17 8.90
CA GLU A 329 -13.82 7.21 9.21
C GLU A 329 -12.46 7.67 8.71
N LYS A 330 -11.58 8.08 9.63
CA LYS A 330 -10.26 8.64 9.32
C LYS A 330 -9.10 7.69 9.61
N SER A 331 -9.29 6.61 10.37
CA SER A 331 -8.16 5.80 10.86
C SER A 331 -8.34 4.30 10.70
N SER A 332 -9.57 3.79 10.81
CA SER A 332 -9.84 2.36 10.88
C SER A 332 -10.16 1.76 9.52
N LYS A 333 -9.17 1.04 8.95
CA LYS A 333 -9.37 0.19 7.77
C LYS A 333 -10.49 -0.83 7.99
N ARG A 334 -10.58 -1.41 9.20
CA ARG A 334 -11.61 -2.39 9.56
C ARG A 334 -13.02 -1.80 9.47
N ARG A 335 -13.28 -0.65 10.10
CA ARG A 335 -14.62 -0.02 10.08
C ARG A 335 -15.01 0.44 8.68
N LEU A 336 -14.04 0.92 7.91
CA LEU A 336 -14.32 1.30 6.54
C LEU A 336 -14.59 0.08 5.66
N LEU A 337 -13.88 -1.03 5.87
CA LEU A 337 -14.17 -2.32 5.25
C LEU A 337 -15.60 -2.78 5.57
N GLU A 338 -16.02 -2.71 6.83
CA GLU A 338 -17.39 -3.03 7.26
C GLU A 338 -18.41 -2.11 6.55
N THR A 339 -18.12 -0.82 6.45
CA THR A 339 -18.97 0.18 5.76
C THR A 339 -19.13 -0.15 4.27
N VAL A 340 -18.04 -0.47 3.58
CA VAL A 340 -18.04 -0.86 2.16
C VAL A 340 -18.76 -2.19 1.95
N GLN A 341 -18.63 -3.14 2.89
CA GLN A 341 -19.35 -4.43 2.86
C GLN A 341 -20.85 -4.24 3.03
N GLU A 342 -21.27 -3.45 4.02
CA GLU A 342 -22.69 -3.15 4.25
C GLU A 342 -23.31 -2.50 3.00
N PHE A 343 -22.63 -1.49 2.44
CA PHE A 343 -23.12 -0.82 1.23
C PHE A 343 -23.14 -1.75 0.01
N SER A 344 -22.17 -2.67 -0.11
CA SER A 344 -22.17 -3.71 -1.13
C SER A 344 -23.37 -4.67 -1.00
N LEU A 345 -23.77 -5.02 0.23
CA LEU A 345 -24.98 -5.83 0.49
C LEU A 345 -26.26 -5.07 0.12
N VAL A 346 -26.33 -3.78 0.43
CA VAL A 346 -27.44 -2.90 0.02
C VAL A 346 -27.58 -2.90 -1.49
N CYS A 347 -26.50 -2.66 -2.21
CA CYS A 347 -26.55 -2.58 -3.66
C CYS A 347 -26.94 -3.91 -4.32
N ARG A 348 -26.67 -5.05 -3.67
CA ARG A 348 -27.14 -6.38 -4.13
C ARG A 348 -28.59 -6.69 -3.76
N GLY A 349 -29.28 -5.79 -3.05
CA GLY A 349 -30.62 -6.06 -2.50
C GLY A 349 -30.62 -7.15 -1.42
N LEU A 350 -29.46 -7.48 -0.85
CA LEU A 350 -29.30 -8.55 0.16
C LEU A 350 -29.39 -8.02 1.60
N ILE A 351 -29.51 -6.70 1.77
CA ILE A 351 -29.61 -6.08 3.09
C ILE A 351 -30.84 -6.61 3.85
N GLY A 352 -30.66 -7.01 5.12
CA GLY A 352 -31.73 -7.60 5.94
C GLY A 352 -31.91 -9.12 5.82
N THR A 353 -31.28 -9.78 4.84
CA THR A 353 -31.28 -11.24 4.71
C THR A 353 -30.45 -11.92 5.80
N GLU A 354 -30.75 -13.21 6.06
CA GLU A 354 -29.95 -14.03 6.98
C GLU A 354 -28.49 -14.14 6.52
N TYR A 355 -28.26 -14.24 5.21
CA TYR A 355 -26.93 -14.22 4.60
C TYR A 355 -26.17 -12.92 4.91
N ALA A 356 -26.82 -11.76 4.82
CA ALA A 356 -26.20 -10.48 5.17
C ALA A 356 -25.85 -10.41 6.66
N ARG A 357 -26.73 -10.89 7.55
CA ARG A 357 -26.46 -10.92 8.99
C ARG A 357 -25.27 -11.81 9.34
N GLN A 358 -25.18 -13.00 8.74
CA GLN A 358 -24.05 -13.91 8.93
C GLN A 358 -22.75 -13.35 8.35
N THR A 359 -22.81 -12.70 7.19
CA THR A 359 -21.64 -12.06 6.56
C THR A 359 -21.08 -10.94 7.43
N LEU A 360 -21.94 -10.07 7.98
CA LEU A 360 -21.53 -8.98 8.87
C LEU A 360 -21.06 -9.51 10.25
N ALA A 361 -21.70 -10.56 10.79
CA ALA A 361 -21.34 -11.15 12.09
C ALA A 361 -20.03 -11.96 12.05
N SER A 362 -19.77 -12.70 10.97
CA SER A 362 -18.59 -13.58 10.84
C SER A 362 -17.25 -12.85 10.94
N ARG A 363 -17.21 -11.54 10.72
CA ARG A 363 -15.99 -10.71 10.84
C ARG A 363 -15.95 -9.82 12.08
N GLN A 364 -17.02 -9.75 12.87
CA GLN A 364 -16.94 -9.17 14.21
C GLN A 364 -16.11 -10.04 15.17
N LEU A 365 -16.07 -11.36 14.92
CA LEU A 365 -15.41 -12.38 15.74
C LEU A 365 -13.91 -12.61 15.44
N VAL A 366 -13.36 -12.00 14.39
CA VAL A 366 -11.91 -11.97 14.15
C VAL A 366 -11.39 -10.66 14.74
N ALA A 367 -11.24 -10.64 16.05
CA ALA A 367 -10.65 -9.56 16.83
C ALA A 367 -9.39 -10.07 17.53
#